data_AF-A0A6I9YM73-F1
#
_entry.id   AF-A0A6I9YM73-F1
#
_cell.length_a   1.000
_cell.length_b   1.000
_cell.length_c   1.000
_cell.angle_alpha   90.00
_cell.angle_beta   90.00
_cell.angle_gamma   90.00
#
_symmetry.space_group_name_H-M   'P 1'
#
loop_
_entity.id
_entity.type
_entity.pdbx_description
1 polymer ?
#
loop_
_entity_poly.entity_id
_entity_poly.type
_entity_poly.pdbx_seq_one_letter_code
_entity_poly.pdbx_strand_id
1 'polypeptide(L)'
;MRELETMGQQAKTMRSQVKKTTIRDKLKQSQNFLQKLRFLADEPQHSIPEIFIWMMSNGKRIAYARIPSKDILYSIVDEETGKDCGKLKTVFLKLPGKRGFGPAGWTVQAKMEVYLWLGLNKQRKDFLSGLPCGFEEKKLPAGQNLLTFPPITLLYTKKQVFQLRAHMYQARSLFAADSSGLSDPFARVFFITQSQCTEVLNETLCPT
;
A
#
# COMPACT_ATOMS: atom_id res chain seq x y z
N MET A 1 10.24 5.59 26.00
CA MET A 1 11.30 6.63 26.03
C MET A 1 12.64 6.12 26.56
N ARG A 2 12.75 5.63 27.81
CA ARG A 2 14.03 5.17 28.40
C ARG A 2 14.80 4.10 27.58
N GLU A 3 14.09 3.16 26.96
CA GLU A 3 14.72 2.15 26.10
C GLU A 3 15.32 2.74 24.83
N LEU A 4 14.64 3.73 24.22
CA LEU A 4 15.09 4.42 23.01
C LEU A 4 16.39 5.22 23.28
N GLU A 5 16.43 5.94 24.40
CA GLU A 5 17.63 6.67 24.86
C GLU A 5 18.81 5.73 25.10
N THR A 6 18.55 4.59 25.76
CA THR A 6 19.57 3.56 26.00
C THR A 6 20.13 3.01 24.69
N MET A 7 19.25 2.71 23.72
CA MET A 7 19.66 2.27 22.38
C MET A 7 20.46 3.35 21.65
N GLY A 8 20.06 4.61 21.77
CA GLY A 8 20.78 5.75 21.20
C GLY A 8 22.22 5.85 21.75
N GLN A 9 22.39 5.70 23.06
CA GLN A 9 23.72 5.71 23.69
C GLN A 9 24.56 4.50 23.26
N GLN A 10 23.97 3.31 23.21
CA GLN A 10 24.65 2.09 22.73
C GLN A 10 25.09 2.23 21.27
N ALA A 11 24.25 2.79 20.41
CA ALA A 11 24.56 3.03 19.00
C ALA A 11 25.73 4.03 18.82
N LYS A 12 25.76 5.11 19.62
CA LYS A 12 26.87 6.07 19.63
C LYS A 12 28.20 5.41 20.02
N THR A 13 28.21 4.63 21.11
CA THR A 13 29.40 3.87 21.54
C THR A 13 29.81 2.82 20.53
N MET A 14 28.85 2.15 19.89
CA MET A 14 29.13 1.13 18.88
C MET A 14 29.84 1.75 17.65
N ARG A 15 29.43 2.95 17.23
CA ARG A 15 30.00 3.67 16.08
C ARG A 15 31.50 3.94 16.24
N SER A 16 31.97 4.32 17.43
CA SER A 16 33.39 4.58 17.68
C SER A 16 34.26 3.32 17.73
N GLN A 17 33.64 2.13 17.83
CA GLN A 17 34.33 0.84 17.94
C GLN A 17 34.36 0.05 16.61
N VAL A 18 33.91 0.64 15.51
CA VAL A 18 33.89 -0.03 14.20
C VAL A 18 35.32 -0.16 13.66
N LYS A 19 35.75 -1.40 13.40
CA LYS A 19 37.03 -1.75 12.77
C LYS A 19 36.75 -2.76 11.65
N LYS A 20 37.70 -2.91 10.71
CA LYS A 20 37.58 -3.91 9.61
C LYS A 20 37.27 -5.32 10.14
N THR A 21 37.84 -5.69 11.29
CA THR A 21 37.66 -7.01 11.91
C THR A 21 36.32 -7.17 12.64
N THR A 22 35.68 -6.08 13.09
CA THR A 22 34.46 -6.13 13.90
C THR A 22 33.19 -5.78 13.12
N ILE A 23 33.31 -5.44 11.84
CA ILE A 23 32.21 -4.91 11.02
C ILE A 23 31.00 -5.86 10.95
N ARG A 24 31.23 -7.17 10.85
CA ARG A 24 30.15 -8.17 10.79
C ARG A 24 29.34 -8.20 12.08
N ASP A 25 30.02 -8.16 13.23
CA ASP A 25 29.36 -8.18 14.54
C ASP A 25 28.61 -6.88 14.81
N LYS A 26 29.21 -5.73 14.45
CA LYS A 26 28.54 -4.43 14.60
C LYS A 26 27.35 -4.29 13.65
N LEU A 27 27.41 -4.88 12.45
CA LEU A 27 26.27 -4.94 11.53
C LEU A 27 25.11 -5.77 12.14
N LYS A 28 25.41 -6.93 12.71
CA LYS A 28 24.41 -7.75 13.43
C LYS A 28 23.77 -6.98 14.59
N GLN A 29 24.57 -6.25 15.38
CA GLN A 29 24.04 -5.39 16.45
C GLN A 29 23.15 -4.26 15.91
N SER A 30 23.53 -3.65 14.79
CA SER A 30 22.73 -2.61 14.11
C SER A 30 21.38 -3.16 13.64
N GLN A 31 21.37 -4.37 13.08
CA GLN A 31 20.13 -5.06 12.68
C GLN A 31 19.23 -5.35 13.88
N ASN A 32 19.80 -5.72 15.03
CA ASN A 32 19.04 -5.90 16.27
C ASN A 32 18.41 -4.58 16.76
N PHE A 33 19.14 -3.46 16.68
CA PHE A 33 18.55 -2.14 16.98
C PHE A 33 17.39 -1.83 16.04
N LEU A 34 17.55 -2.10 14.74
CA LEU A 34 16.48 -1.90 13.76
C LEU A 34 15.23 -2.74 14.09
N GLN A 35 15.40 -4.01 14.47
CA GLN A 35 14.26 -4.85 14.88
C GLN A 35 13.56 -4.30 16.11
N LYS A 36 14.31 -3.86 17.13
CA LYS A 36 13.73 -3.25 18.33
C LYS A 36 13.03 -1.92 18.03
N LEU A 37 13.62 -1.06 17.20
CA LEU A 37 12.99 0.19 16.77
C LEU A 37 11.68 -0.06 16.04
N ARG A 38 11.63 -1.06 15.15
CA ARG A 38 10.38 -1.44 14.47
C ARG A 38 9.31 -1.91 15.44
N PHE A 39 9.69 -2.72 16.44
CA PHE A 39 8.77 -3.16 17.47
C PHE A 39 8.24 -1.99 18.32
N LEU A 40 9.11 -1.07 18.74
CA LEU A 40 8.72 0.11 19.53
C LEU A 40 7.92 1.13 18.71
N ALA A 41 8.11 1.19 17.40
CA ALA A 41 7.40 2.10 16.51
C ALA A 41 5.96 1.67 16.23
N ASP A 42 5.64 0.38 16.37
CA ASP A 42 4.26 -0.10 16.32
C ASP A 42 3.57 0.23 17.64
N GLU A 43 2.94 1.41 17.69
CA GLU A 43 2.16 1.87 18.84
C GLU A 43 0.94 0.94 19.04
N PRO A 44 0.83 0.21 20.17
CA PRO A 44 -0.22 -0.79 20.38
C PRO A 44 -1.63 -0.18 20.56
N GLN A 45 -1.76 1.13 20.78
CA GLN A 45 -3.05 1.80 21.01
C GLN A 45 -3.12 3.17 20.33
N HIS A 46 -3.43 3.22 19.04
CA HIS A 46 -4.02 4.44 18.46
C HIS A 46 -5.56 4.33 18.47
N SER A 47 -6.24 5.35 18.99
CA SER A 47 -7.71 5.40 19.07
C SER A 47 -8.38 5.73 17.74
N ILE A 48 -7.60 6.08 16.72
CA ILE A 48 -8.11 6.46 15.40
C ILE A 48 -8.53 5.19 14.65
N PRO A 49 -9.81 5.05 14.27
CA PRO A 49 -10.29 3.88 13.54
C PRO A 49 -9.62 3.80 12.17
N GLU A 50 -9.43 2.58 11.70
CA GLU A 50 -8.92 2.33 10.36
C GLU A 50 -10.01 2.49 9.31
N ILE A 51 -9.58 2.76 8.07
CA ILE A 51 -10.50 2.90 6.95
C ILE A 51 -10.70 1.52 6.30
N PHE A 52 -11.97 1.15 6.12
CA PHE A 52 -12.36 -0.01 5.35
C PHE A 52 -13.11 0.42 4.10
N ILE A 53 -12.58 0.05 2.93
CA ILE A 53 -13.27 0.21 1.64
C ILE A 53 -13.90 -1.12 1.30
N TRP A 54 -15.23 -1.16 1.19
CA TRP A 54 -15.98 -2.36 0.85
C TRP A 54 -16.49 -2.31 -0.59
N MET A 55 -16.30 -3.41 -1.32
CA MET A 55 -17.01 -3.67 -2.57
C MET A 55 -18.34 -4.34 -2.27
N MET A 56 -19.40 -3.73 -2.76
CA MET A 56 -20.79 -4.18 -2.57
C MET A 56 -21.34 -4.74 -3.87
N SER A 57 -22.07 -5.86 -3.80
CA SER A 57 -22.87 -6.39 -4.90
C SER A 57 -24.15 -7.00 -4.34
N ASN A 58 -25.30 -6.60 -4.88
CA ASN A 58 -26.63 -7.05 -4.42
C ASN A 58 -26.81 -6.97 -2.89
N GLY A 59 -26.39 -5.85 -2.29
CA GLY A 59 -26.46 -5.62 -0.84
C GLY A 59 -25.46 -6.42 0.00
N LYS A 60 -24.60 -7.25 -0.61
CA LYS A 60 -23.60 -8.07 0.08
C LYS A 60 -22.20 -7.49 -0.08
N ARG A 61 -21.41 -7.60 0.99
CA ARG A 61 -19.97 -7.30 1.03
C ARG A 61 -19.21 -8.44 0.37
N ILE A 62 -18.57 -8.18 -0.78
CA ILE A 62 -17.90 -9.23 -1.57
C ILE A 62 -16.37 -9.14 -1.54
N ALA A 63 -15.81 -7.95 -1.35
CA ALA A 63 -14.36 -7.74 -1.20
C ALA A 63 -14.09 -6.47 -0.39
N TYR A 64 -12.89 -6.33 0.16
CA TYR A 64 -12.52 -5.16 0.94
C TYR A 64 -11.04 -4.80 0.87
N ALA A 65 -10.73 -3.57 1.25
CA ALA A 65 -9.40 -3.14 1.61
C ALA A 65 -9.40 -2.47 2.99
N ARG A 66 -8.38 -2.76 3.79
CA ARG A 66 -8.12 -2.12 5.09
C ARG A 66 -6.94 -1.18 4.93
N ILE A 67 -7.12 0.07 5.32
CA ILE A 67 -6.11 1.13 5.23
C ILE A 67 -5.88 1.65 6.66
N PRO A 68 -4.69 1.40 7.25
CA PRO A 68 -4.36 1.91 8.57
C PRO A 68 -4.39 3.43 8.57
N SER A 69 -5.06 4.03 9.55
CA SER A 69 -5.17 5.48 9.68
C SER A 69 -3.81 6.16 9.84
N LYS A 70 -2.88 5.52 10.58
CA LYS A 70 -1.49 5.98 10.73
C LYS A 70 -0.74 6.16 9.41
N ASP A 71 -1.09 5.37 8.39
CA ASP A 71 -0.40 5.42 7.11
C ASP A 71 -0.86 6.63 6.26
N ILE A 72 -2.01 7.25 6.60
CA ILE A 72 -2.61 8.37 5.85
C ILE A 72 -2.77 9.64 6.70
N LEU A 73 -2.29 9.62 7.94
CA LEU A 73 -2.33 10.76 8.85
C LEU A 73 -1.49 11.91 8.29
N TYR A 74 -2.01 13.13 8.32
CA TYR A 74 -1.29 14.32 7.91
C TYR A 74 -0.66 15.02 9.12
N SER A 75 0.60 15.43 8.98
CA SER A 75 1.26 16.42 9.83
C SER A 75 1.95 17.47 8.96
N ILE A 76 2.25 18.63 9.56
CA ILE A 76 3.13 19.62 8.94
C ILE A 76 4.61 19.24 9.07
N VAL A 77 4.91 18.26 9.94
CA VAL A 77 6.24 17.67 10.10
C VAL A 77 6.27 16.41 9.28
N ASP A 78 7.19 16.33 8.32
CA ASP A 78 7.26 15.23 7.35
C ASP A 78 7.47 13.87 8.05
N GLU A 79 8.25 13.85 9.13
CA GLU A 79 8.55 12.64 9.91
C GLU A 79 7.34 12.10 10.68
N GLU A 80 6.35 12.95 10.96
CA GLU A 80 5.09 12.58 11.62
C GLU A 80 3.99 12.21 10.62
N THR A 81 4.23 12.48 9.33
CA THR A 81 3.25 12.25 8.27
C THR A 81 3.21 10.78 7.90
N GLY A 82 1.99 10.24 7.82
CA GLY A 82 1.75 8.89 7.35
C GLY A 82 2.37 8.67 5.97
N LYS A 83 3.05 7.54 5.80
CA LYS A 83 3.83 7.22 4.59
C LYS A 83 3.05 7.33 3.27
N ASP A 84 1.74 7.11 3.31
CA ASP A 84 0.80 7.13 2.18
C ASP A 84 -0.13 8.36 2.18
N CYS A 85 0.02 9.27 3.15
CA CYS A 85 -0.78 10.49 3.24
C CYS A 85 -0.54 11.37 2.02
N GLY A 86 -1.64 11.84 1.40
CA GLY A 86 -1.56 12.74 0.26
C GLY A 86 -0.86 12.11 -0.95
N LYS A 87 -0.90 10.78 -1.12
CA LYS A 87 -0.29 10.09 -2.26
C LYS A 87 -1.31 9.22 -2.97
N LEU A 88 -1.20 9.13 -4.30
CA LEU A 88 -1.97 8.15 -5.05
C LEU A 88 -1.42 6.75 -4.75
N LYS A 89 -2.27 5.89 -4.20
CA LYS A 89 -1.92 4.53 -3.80
C LYS A 89 -2.76 3.52 -4.56
N THR A 90 -2.11 2.50 -5.11
CA THR A 90 -2.82 1.32 -5.62
C THR A 90 -3.23 0.42 -4.46
N VAL A 91 -4.50 0.03 -4.44
CA VAL A 91 -5.09 -0.85 -3.43
C VAL A 91 -5.74 -2.03 -4.13
N PHE A 92 -5.41 -3.24 -3.67
CA PHE A 92 -6.01 -4.47 -4.15
C PHE A 92 -7.00 -5.02 -3.12
N LEU A 93 -8.21 -5.33 -3.58
CA LEU A 93 -9.29 -5.78 -2.71
C LEU A 93 -9.17 -7.27 -2.46
N LYS A 94 -9.40 -7.66 -1.21
CA LYS A 94 -9.31 -9.03 -0.70
C LYS A 94 -10.68 -9.58 -0.36
N LEU A 95 -10.85 -10.90 -0.48
CA LEU A 95 -12.07 -11.58 -0.04
C LEU A 95 -12.20 -11.54 1.49
N PRO A 96 -13.42 -11.33 2.03
CA PRO A 96 -13.65 -11.33 3.47
C PRO A 96 -13.64 -12.74 4.08
N GLY A 97 -13.26 -12.83 5.36
CA GLY A 97 -13.29 -14.06 6.16
C GLY A 97 -12.29 -15.11 5.69
N LYS A 98 -12.58 -16.40 5.96
CA LYS A 98 -11.70 -17.53 5.60
C LYS A 98 -11.45 -17.67 4.10
N ARG A 99 -12.32 -17.10 3.25
CA ARG A 99 -12.16 -17.10 1.78
C ARG A 99 -10.97 -16.27 1.30
N GLY A 100 -10.49 -15.32 2.11
CA GLY A 100 -9.26 -14.58 1.84
C GLY A 100 -7.98 -15.35 2.19
N PHE A 101 -8.09 -16.54 2.80
CA PHE A 101 -6.95 -17.40 3.11
C PHE A 101 -6.84 -18.51 2.06
N GLY A 102 -5.61 -18.86 1.68
CA GLY A 102 -5.34 -19.89 0.66
C GLY A 102 -5.48 -19.39 -0.78
N PRO A 103 -5.54 -20.31 -1.77
CA PRO A 103 -5.45 -19.98 -3.21
C PRO A 103 -6.51 -18.97 -3.69
N ALA A 104 -7.74 -19.05 -3.18
CA ALA A 104 -8.79 -18.08 -3.50
C ALA A 104 -8.46 -16.65 -3.04
N GLY A 105 -7.73 -16.50 -1.92
CA GLY A 105 -7.27 -15.22 -1.41
C GLY A 105 -6.15 -14.57 -2.25
N TRP A 106 -5.50 -15.35 -3.11
CA TRP A 106 -4.45 -14.85 -4.00
C TRP A 106 -5.03 -14.17 -5.23
N THR A 107 -6.31 -14.44 -5.53
CA THR A 107 -7.00 -13.81 -6.65
C THR A 107 -7.33 -12.35 -6.32
N VAL A 108 -6.79 -11.45 -7.15
CA VAL A 108 -7.13 -10.02 -7.10
C VAL A 108 -8.59 -9.85 -7.52
N GLN A 109 -9.43 -9.42 -6.57
CA GLN A 109 -10.86 -9.18 -6.81
C GLN A 109 -11.08 -7.88 -7.60
N ALA A 110 -10.38 -6.82 -7.18
CA ALA A 110 -10.37 -5.53 -7.84
C ALA A 110 -9.08 -4.78 -7.53
N LYS A 111 -8.65 -3.95 -8.47
CA LYS A 111 -7.58 -2.95 -8.30
C LYS A 111 -8.24 -1.58 -8.26
N MET A 112 -7.89 -0.76 -7.28
CA MET A 112 -8.29 0.63 -7.16
C MET A 112 -7.07 1.52 -7.04
N GLU A 113 -7.15 2.73 -7.56
CA GLU A 113 -6.18 3.79 -7.28
C GLU A 113 -6.90 4.82 -6.41
N VAL A 114 -6.40 5.02 -5.19
CA VAL A 114 -7.03 5.87 -4.17
C VAL A 114 -6.06 6.95 -3.72
N TYR A 115 -6.57 8.15 -3.54
CA TYR A 115 -5.86 9.25 -2.89
C TYR A 115 -6.51 9.50 -1.55
N LEU A 116 -5.74 9.43 -0.46
CA LEU A 116 -6.26 9.57 0.89
C LEU A 116 -5.41 10.56 1.70
N TRP A 117 -6.09 11.33 2.52
CA TRP A 117 -5.49 12.32 3.40
C TRP A 117 -6.35 12.43 4.65
N LEU A 118 -5.72 12.29 5.83
CA LEU A 118 -6.39 12.34 7.12
C LEU A 118 -5.72 13.40 8.00
N GLY A 119 -6.22 14.62 7.95
CA GLY A 119 -5.70 15.74 8.76
C GLY A 119 -6.81 16.58 9.36
N LEU A 120 -6.41 17.62 10.10
CA LEU A 120 -7.35 18.51 10.76
C LEU A 120 -7.97 19.48 9.76
N ASN A 121 -9.22 19.91 9.99
CA ASN A 121 -9.88 20.87 9.10
C ASN A 121 -9.09 22.19 8.93
N LYS A 122 -8.32 22.61 9.96
CA LYS A 122 -7.43 23.78 9.86
C LYS A 122 -6.29 23.63 8.83
N GLN A 123 -5.94 22.39 8.46
CA GLN A 123 -4.90 22.04 7.49
C GLN A 123 -5.48 21.70 6.10
N ARG A 124 -6.78 21.91 5.89
CA ARG A 124 -7.49 21.51 4.66
C ARG A 124 -6.87 22.02 3.35
N LYS A 125 -6.16 23.15 3.39
CA LYS A 125 -5.47 23.72 2.22
C LYS A 125 -4.40 22.79 1.65
N ASP A 126 -3.86 21.88 2.47
CA ASP A 126 -2.78 20.97 2.07
C ASP A 126 -3.32 19.65 1.48
N PHE A 127 -4.65 19.42 1.54
CA PHE A 127 -5.32 18.19 1.13
C PHE A 127 -5.05 17.81 -0.33
N LEU A 128 -4.97 18.76 -1.26
CA LEU A 128 -4.77 18.49 -2.69
C LEU A 128 -3.29 18.54 -3.12
N SER A 129 -2.37 18.87 -2.21
CA SER A 129 -0.97 19.17 -2.54
C SER A 129 -0.21 18.01 -3.17
N GLY A 130 -0.61 16.77 -2.87
CA GLY A 130 0.03 15.56 -3.40
C GLY A 130 -0.72 14.88 -4.54
N LEU A 131 -1.75 15.51 -5.11
CA LEU A 131 -2.41 14.97 -6.29
C LEU A 131 -1.44 14.90 -7.47
N PRO A 132 -1.52 13.83 -8.30
CA PRO A 132 -0.71 13.76 -9.52
C PRO A 132 -1.02 14.94 -10.45
N CYS A 133 -0.01 15.34 -11.22
CA CYS A 133 -0.17 16.46 -12.15
C CYS A 133 -1.31 16.19 -13.16
N GLY A 134 -2.13 17.21 -13.40
CA GLY A 134 -3.30 17.12 -14.30
C GLY A 134 -4.62 16.81 -13.60
N PHE A 135 -4.63 16.46 -12.31
CA PHE A 135 -5.88 16.48 -11.54
C PHE A 135 -6.18 17.89 -11.04
N GLU A 136 -7.38 18.38 -11.34
CA GLU A 136 -7.89 19.69 -10.95
C GLU A 136 -9.25 19.56 -10.26
N GLU A 137 -9.53 20.45 -9.31
CA GLU A 137 -10.83 20.52 -8.66
C GLU A 137 -11.88 21.11 -9.63
N LYS A 138 -13.02 20.41 -9.76
CA LYS A 138 -14.17 20.97 -10.46
C LYS A 138 -14.87 22.00 -9.58
N LYS A 139 -14.55 23.28 -9.77
CA LYS A 139 -15.21 24.39 -9.07
C LYS A 139 -16.70 24.45 -9.49
N LEU A 140 -17.59 24.53 -8.51
CA LEU A 140 -19.02 24.77 -8.76
C LEU A 140 -19.23 26.18 -9.39
N PRO A 141 -20.29 26.40 -10.18
CA PRO A 141 -20.61 27.71 -10.72
C PRO A 141 -20.72 28.78 -9.62
N ALA A 142 -20.14 29.95 -9.87
CA ALA A 142 -20.17 31.08 -8.93
C ALA A 142 -21.62 31.47 -8.60
N GLY A 143 -22.04 31.31 -7.34
CA GLY A 143 -23.39 31.61 -6.87
C GLY A 143 -23.88 30.73 -5.73
N GLN A 144 -23.34 29.51 -5.60
CA GLN A 144 -23.53 28.66 -4.41
C GLN A 144 -22.26 28.73 -3.56
N ASN A 145 -22.23 29.60 -2.55
CA ASN A 145 -21.15 29.70 -1.54
C ASN A 145 -21.08 28.47 -0.60
N LEU A 146 -21.41 27.28 -1.09
CA LEU A 146 -21.18 26.04 -0.38
C LEU A 146 -19.72 25.65 -0.63
N LEU A 147 -18.87 25.91 0.36
CA LEU A 147 -17.54 25.31 0.45
C LEU A 147 -17.72 23.79 0.63
N THR A 148 -17.94 23.06 -0.45
CA THR A 148 -17.95 21.59 -0.43
C THR A 148 -16.51 21.13 -0.31
N PHE A 149 -16.04 21.06 0.93
CA PHE A 149 -14.74 20.50 1.27
C PHE A 149 -14.96 19.15 1.97
N PRO A 150 -14.36 18.05 1.49
CA PRO A 150 -13.49 17.95 0.32
C PRO A 150 -14.25 18.09 -1.02
N PRO A 151 -13.55 18.35 -2.15
CA PRO A 151 -14.18 18.46 -3.47
C PRO A 151 -14.97 17.21 -3.83
N ILE A 152 -16.16 17.38 -4.41
CA ILE A 152 -17.02 16.27 -4.82
C ILE A 152 -16.44 15.54 -6.05
N THR A 153 -15.69 16.25 -6.90
CA THR A 153 -15.14 15.68 -8.15
C THR A 153 -13.81 16.33 -8.52
N LEU A 154 -12.86 15.49 -8.90
CA LEU A 154 -11.60 15.88 -9.53
C LEU A 154 -11.68 15.56 -11.03
N LEU A 155 -11.18 16.47 -11.87
CA LEU A 155 -11.08 16.31 -13.31
C LEU A 155 -9.62 16.08 -13.69
N TYR A 156 -9.35 15.07 -14.51
CA TYR A 156 -8.04 14.90 -15.12
C TYR A 156 -8.01 15.64 -16.46
N THR A 157 -7.24 16.73 -16.54
CA THR A 157 -7.20 17.65 -17.70
C THR A 157 -6.14 17.28 -18.72
N LYS A 158 -5.21 16.37 -18.37
CA LYS A 158 -4.16 15.91 -19.27
C LYS A 158 -4.64 14.72 -20.09
N LYS A 159 -4.07 14.56 -21.29
CA LYS A 159 -4.24 13.35 -22.10
C LYS A 159 -2.87 12.68 -22.21
N GLN A 160 -2.78 11.45 -21.74
CA GLN A 160 -1.58 10.63 -21.86
C GLN A 160 -1.96 9.30 -22.50
N VAL A 161 -1.23 8.91 -23.54
CA VAL A 161 -1.40 7.63 -24.21
C VAL A 161 -0.21 6.77 -23.83
N PHE A 162 -0.50 5.58 -23.32
CA PHE A 162 0.52 4.62 -22.94
C PHE A 162 0.30 3.30 -23.67
N GLN A 163 1.39 2.61 -23.99
CA GLN A 163 1.37 1.24 -24.48
C GLN A 163 2.23 0.38 -23.57
N LEU A 164 1.64 -0.67 -23.00
CA LEU A 164 2.39 -1.74 -22.34
C LEU A 164 2.53 -2.92 -23.30
N ARG A 165 3.75 -3.45 -23.44
CA ARG A 165 4.01 -4.76 -24.04
C ARG A 165 4.65 -5.63 -22.98
N ALA A 166 3.94 -6.68 -22.57
CA ALA A 166 4.42 -7.65 -21.61
C ALA A 166 4.75 -8.95 -22.36
N HIS A 167 6.01 -9.35 -22.35
CA HIS A 167 6.47 -10.63 -22.90
C HIS A 167 6.69 -11.60 -21.73
N MET A 168 5.83 -12.61 -21.62
CA MET A 168 5.89 -13.64 -20.59
C MET A 168 6.27 -14.95 -21.25
N TYR A 169 7.35 -15.58 -20.77
CA TYR A 169 7.97 -16.74 -21.45
C TYR A 169 7.94 -18.04 -20.65
N GLN A 170 8.01 -17.97 -19.32
CA GLN A 170 7.90 -19.15 -18.45
C GLN A 170 7.81 -18.70 -16.99
N ALA A 171 7.22 -19.56 -16.17
CA ALA A 171 7.46 -19.59 -14.72
C ALA A 171 8.04 -20.95 -14.34
N ARG A 172 8.73 -21.04 -13.20
CA ARG A 172 9.33 -22.29 -12.72
C ARG A 172 9.11 -22.45 -11.23
N SER A 173 9.02 -23.70 -10.78
CA SER A 173 8.91 -24.04 -9.36
C SER A 173 7.72 -23.34 -8.67
N LEU A 174 6.58 -23.29 -9.35
CA LEU A 174 5.34 -22.80 -8.73
C LEU A 174 4.91 -23.72 -7.58
N PHE A 175 4.11 -23.18 -6.66
CA PHE A 175 3.55 -23.96 -5.57
C PHE A 175 2.41 -24.84 -6.09
N ALA A 176 2.39 -26.11 -5.69
CA ALA A 176 1.25 -26.99 -5.90
C ALA A 176 -0.01 -26.42 -5.22
N ALA A 177 -1.13 -26.40 -5.94
CA ALA A 177 -2.39 -25.83 -5.48
C ALA A 177 -3.43 -26.91 -5.12
N ASP A 178 -3.19 -28.16 -5.50
CA ASP A 178 -4.09 -29.29 -5.28
C ASP A 178 -3.34 -30.57 -4.81
N SER A 179 -4.08 -31.66 -4.63
CA SER A 179 -3.57 -32.94 -4.14
C SER A 179 -2.71 -33.72 -5.15
N SER A 180 -2.71 -33.34 -6.43
CA SER A 180 -1.84 -33.95 -7.44
C SER A 180 -0.38 -33.50 -7.30
N GLY A 181 -0.12 -32.45 -6.51
CA GLY A 181 1.19 -31.83 -6.42
C GLY A 181 1.49 -30.89 -7.59
N LEU A 182 0.50 -30.57 -8.43
CA LEU A 182 0.61 -29.69 -9.59
C LEU A 182 -0.31 -28.47 -9.43
N SER A 183 -0.43 -27.68 -10.50
CA SER A 183 -1.27 -26.47 -10.56
C SER A 183 -1.69 -26.18 -11.98
N ASP A 184 -2.74 -25.37 -12.11
CA ASP A 184 -3.21 -24.84 -13.39
C ASP A 184 -2.85 -23.34 -13.52
N PRO A 185 -1.56 -22.97 -13.70
CA PRO A 185 -1.14 -21.59 -13.67
C PRO A 185 -1.66 -20.77 -14.85
N PHE A 186 -1.95 -19.51 -14.55
CA PHE A 186 -2.15 -18.44 -15.50
C PHE A 186 -1.54 -17.15 -14.94
N ALA A 187 -1.28 -16.18 -15.80
CA ALA A 187 -0.85 -14.85 -15.40
C ALA A 187 -1.93 -13.81 -15.72
N ARG A 188 -2.04 -12.81 -14.84
CA ARG A 188 -2.86 -11.62 -15.08
C ARG A 188 -1.99 -10.38 -15.02
N VAL A 189 -1.95 -9.63 -16.12
CA VAL A 189 -1.22 -8.36 -16.23
C VAL A 189 -2.21 -7.22 -16.05
N PHE A 190 -1.89 -6.29 -15.15
CA PHE A 190 -2.66 -5.06 -14.95
C PHE A 190 -1.87 -3.87 -15.47
N PHE A 191 -2.51 -3.02 -16.27
CA PHE A 191 -1.94 -1.77 -16.73
C PHE A 191 -2.97 -0.64 -16.61
N ILE A 192 -2.71 0.29 -15.71
CA ILE A 192 -3.66 1.38 -15.37
C ILE A 192 -5.01 0.76 -14.96
N THR A 193 -6.08 0.96 -15.73
CA THR A 193 -7.42 0.42 -15.51
C THR A 193 -7.71 -0.83 -16.34
N GLN A 194 -6.76 -1.26 -17.17
CA GLN A 194 -6.91 -2.42 -18.04
C GLN A 194 -6.25 -3.65 -17.41
N SER A 195 -6.77 -4.83 -17.73
CA SER A 195 -6.11 -6.09 -17.40
C SER A 195 -6.31 -7.14 -18.50
N GLN A 196 -5.33 -8.03 -18.63
CA GLN A 196 -5.38 -9.16 -19.54
C GLN A 196 -4.89 -10.41 -18.80
N CYS A 197 -5.43 -11.56 -19.17
CA CYS A 197 -5.00 -12.85 -18.65
C CYS A 197 -4.37 -13.68 -19.76
N THR A 198 -3.36 -14.48 -19.44
CA THR A 198 -2.88 -15.55 -20.32
C THR A 198 -3.91 -16.67 -20.35
N GLU A 199 -3.70 -17.64 -21.24
CA GLU A 199 -4.33 -18.94 -21.11
C GLU A 199 -3.92 -19.64 -19.80
N VAL A 200 -4.75 -20.60 -19.40
CA VAL A 200 -4.48 -21.48 -18.27
C VAL A 200 -3.75 -22.70 -18.81
N LEU A 201 -2.58 -23.00 -18.26
CA LEU A 201 -1.84 -24.22 -18.56
C LEU A 201 -2.14 -25.23 -17.46
N ASN A 202 -2.59 -26.43 -17.82
CA ASN A 202 -3.02 -27.41 -16.84
C ASN A 202 -1.85 -28.22 -16.27
N GLU A 203 -1.98 -28.63 -15.01
CA GLU A 203 -1.14 -29.64 -14.34
C GLU A 203 0.37 -29.40 -14.51
N THR A 204 0.85 -28.18 -14.27
CA THR A 204 2.28 -27.85 -14.35
C THR A 204 2.74 -26.87 -13.27
N LEU A 205 3.96 -27.09 -12.76
CA LEU A 205 4.67 -26.13 -11.91
C LEU A 205 5.69 -25.28 -12.69
N CYS A 206 5.83 -25.55 -13.99
CA CYS A 206 6.78 -24.91 -14.89
C CYS A 206 6.11 -24.54 -16.23
N PRO A 207 5.08 -23.67 -16.22
CA PRO A 207 4.42 -23.23 -17.45
C PRO A 207 5.41 -22.51 -18.37
N THR A 208 5.30 -22.74 -19.68
CA THR A 208 6.12 -22.12 -20.73
C THR A 208 5.21 -21.44 -21.74
#